data_AF-A0A7Z0TQE7-F1
#
_entry.id   AF-A0A7Z0TQE7-F1
#
_cell.length_a   1.000
_cell.length_b   1.000
_cell.length_c   1.000
_cell.angle_alpha   90.00
_cell.angle_beta   90.00
_cell.angle_gamma   90.00
#
_symmetry.space_group_name_H-M   'P 1'
#
loop_
_entity.id
_entity.type
_entity.pdbx_description
1 polymer ?
#
loop_
_entity_poly.entity_id
_entity_poly.type
_entity_poly.pdbx_seq_one_letter_code
_entity_poly.pdbx_strand_id
1 'polypeptide(L)'
;MSTRFLTNGKNDPAAGLVVRFRSPDDHYAVRADAIENSVTLYRIAAGRREVLGSMDIGVSGEARHTLGIAASEDRFTVFFDGKELFVATDRRFPGPPGKVGLWTQADSTTLFESLQVSSLH
;
A
#
# COMPACT_ATOMS: atom_id res chain seq x y z
N MET A 1 6.79 1.80 -7.29
CA MET A 1 5.39 2.06 -7.71
C MET A 1 4.82 3.16 -6.84
N SER A 2 4.03 4.05 -7.41
CA SER A 2 3.32 5.09 -6.65
C SER A 2 2.02 5.47 -7.33
N THR A 3 1.07 5.97 -6.56
CA THR A 3 -0.17 6.56 -7.06
C THR A 3 -0.51 7.79 -6.24
N ARG A 4 -1.16 8.77 -6.88
CA ARG A 4 -1.90 9.80 -6.16
C ARG A 4 -3.28 9.26 -5.84
N PHE A 5 -3.84 9.67 -4.70
CA PHE A 5 -5.19 9.32 -4.33
C PHE A 5 -5.89 10.45 -3.57
N LEU A 6 -7.21 10.45 -3.67
CA LEU A 6 -8.12 11.19 -2.80
C LEU A 6 -9.16 10.18 -2.33
N THR A 7 -9.33 10.03 -1.02
CA THR A 7 -10.27 9.05 -0.45
C THR A 7 -11.31 9.75 0.40
N ASN A 8 -12.57 9.41 0.18
CA ASN A 8 -13.68 9.86 1.00
C ASN A 8 -14.57 8.66 1.34
N GLY A 9 -15.22 8.69 2.48
CA GLY A 9 -15.99 7.58 3.03
C GLY A 9 -16.39 7.86 4.46
N LYS A 10 -17.49 7.25 4.91
CA LYS A 10 -18.00 7.49 6.27
C LYS A 10 -17.34 6.59 7.31
N ASN A 11 -17.00 5.37 6.95
CA ASN A 11 -16.65 4.34 7.93
C ASN A 11 -15.19 3.90 7.87
N ASP A 12 -14.58 3.87 6.67
CA ASP A 12 -13.20 3.43 6.48
C ASP A 12 -12.60 3.92 5.14
N PRO A 13 -12.41 5.25 4.97
CA PRO A 13 -11.78 5.83 3.79
C PRO A 13 -10.29 5.45 3.74
N ALA A 14 -9.97 4.54 2.83
CA ALA A 14 -8.63 4.03 2.64
C ALA A 14 -8.27 3.89 1.15
N ALA A 15 -6.97 3.99 0.90
CA ALA A 15 -6.37 3.75 -0.41
C ALA A 15 -5.16 2.83 -0.25
N GLY A 16 -4.96 1.93 -1.21
CA GLY A 16 -3.82 1.04 -1.13
C GLY A 16 -3.18 0.68 -2.46
N LEU A 17 -1.94 0.21 -2.33
CA LEU A 17 -1.12 -0.32 -3.40
C LEU A 17 -0.86 -1.80 -3.12
N VAL A 18 -0.91 -2.62 -4.15
CA VAL A 18 -0.60 -4.04 -4.10
C VAL A 18 0.65 -4.32 -4.91
N VAL A 19 1.58 -5.09 -4.34
CA VAL A 19 2.80 -5.56 -5.02
C VAL A 19 2.98 -7.06 -4.84
N ARG A 20 3.67 -7.68 -5.82
CA ARG A 20 3.90 -9.14 -5.88
C ARG A 20 2.61 -9.96 -5.77
N PHE A 21 1.53 -9.45 -6.35
CA PHE A 21 0.25 -10.15 -6.35
C PHE A 21 0.37 -11.47 -7.12
N ARG A 22 0.11 -12.58 -6.42
CA ARG A 22 -0.02 -13.92 -6.99
C ARG A 22 -1.48 -14.36 -7.01
N SER A 23 -2.18 -14.12 -5.91
CA SER A 23 -3.59 -14.42 -5.72
C SER A 23 -4.19 -13.45 -4.68
N PRO A 24 -5.52 -13.40 -4.53
CA PRO A 24 -6.17 -12.68 -3.43
C PRO A 24 -5.67 -13.12 -2.04
N ASP A 25 -5.17 -14.35 -1.92
CA ASP A 25 -4.69 -14.92 -0.66
C ASP A 25 -3.17 -14.79 -0.46
N ASP A 26 -2.43 -14.39 -1.49
CA ASP A 26 -0.96 -14.28 -1.47
C ASP A 26 -0.49 -13.01 -2.19
N HIS A 27 -0.31 -11.94 -1.42
CA HIS A 27 0.20 -10.65 -1.89
C HIS A 27 0.69 -9.75 -0.75
N TYR A 28 1.34 -8.64 -1.09
CA TYR A 28 1.58 -7.54 -0.14
C TYR A 28 0.70 -6.35 -0.50
N ALA A 29 0.25 -5.64 0.52
CA ALA A 29 -0.56 -4.44 0.37
C ALA A 29 -0.06 -3.33 1.29
N VAL A 30 0.06 -2.11 0.77
CA VAL A 30 0.19 -0.90 1.60
C VAL A 30 -1.15 -0.21 1.64
N ARG A 31 -1.60 0.17 2.84
CA ARG A 31 -2.84 0.91 3.09
C ARG A 31 -2.51 2.25 3.73
N ALA A 32 -3.05 3.33 3.18
CA ALA A 32 -3.20 4.61 3.87
C ALA A 32 -4.65 4.72 4.35
N ASP A 33 -4.82 4.96 5.65
CA ASP A 33 -6.11 4.96 6.35
C ASP A 33 -6.36 6.33 6.98
N ALA A 34 -7.44 7.01 6.57
CA ALA A 34 -7.75 8.36 7.01
C ALA A 34 -8.48 8.43 8.35
N ILE A 35 -8.95 7.30 8.91
CA ILE A 35 -9.57 7.26 10.24
C ILE A 35 -8.53 6.86 11.28
N GLU A 36 -7.78 5.79 11.01
CA GLU A 36 -6.71 5.35 11.89
C GLU A 36 -5.52 6.33 11.87
N ASN A 37 -5.45 7.22 10.86
CA ASN A 37 -4.31 8.11 10.63
C ASN A 37 -3.01 7.31 10.58
N SER A 38 -2.99 6.30 9.70
CA SER A 38 -1.86 5.38 9.60
C SER A 38 -1.56 5.01 8.16
N VAL A 39 -0.29 4.67 7.92
CA VAL A 39 0.13 3.95 6.72
C VAL A 39 0.71 2.61 7.15
N THR A 40 0.07 1.52 6.72
CA THR A 40 0.43 0.16 7.13
C THR A 40 0.79 -0.71 5.92
N LEU A 41 1.89 -1.46 6.04
CA LEU A 41 2.25 -2.53 5.11
C LEU A 41 1.79 -3.88 5.68
N TYR A 42 1.02 -4.60 4.88
CA TYR A 42 0.55 -5.94 5.18
C TYR A 42 1.18 -6.99 4.27
N ARG A 43 1.33 -8.18 4.84
CA ARG A 43 1.41 -9.45 4.12
C ARG A 43 0.07 -10.15 4.22
N ILE A 44 -0.48 -10.56 3.08
CA ILE A 44 -1.60 -11.48 3.01
C ILE A 44 -1.01 -12.80 2.53
N ALA A 45 -1.04 -13.83 3.37
CA ALA A 45 -0.52 -15.16 3.07
C ALA A 45 -1.53 -16.23 3.48
N ALA A 46 -1.91 -17.09 2.54
CA ALA A 46 -3.02 -18.02 2.71
C ALA A 46 -4.29 -17.33 3.27
N GLY A 47 -4.60 -16.14 2.76
CA GLY A 47 -5.77 -15.34 3.15
C GLY A 47 -5.64 -14.65 4.51
N ARG A 48 -4.54 -14.87 5.24
CA ARG A 48 -4.31 -14.24 6.55
C ARG A 48 -3.52 -12.95 6.40
N ARG A 49 -4.05 -11.86 6.95
CA ARG A 49 -3.41 -10.54 7.00
C ARG A 49 -2.49 -10.43 8.23
N GLU A 50 -1.25 -10.02 8.00
CA GLU A 50 -0.23 -9.75 9.02
C GLU A 50 0.46 -8.41 8.75
N VAL A 51 0.73 -7.63 9.80
CA VAL A 51 1.43 -6.34 9.70
C VAL A 51 2.93 -6.57 9.62
N LEU A 52 3.58 -6.01 8.60
CA LEU A 52 5.04 -6.00 8.47
C LEU A 52 5.67 -4.68 8.93
N GLY A 53 4.89 -3.59 8.91
CA GLY A 53 5.32 -2.27 9.36
C GLY A 53 4.16 -1.28 9.32
N SER A 54 4.18 -0.30 10.21
CA SER A 54 3.18 0.77 10.28
C SER A 54 3.81 2.06 10.78
N MET A 55 3.23 3.18 10.38
CA MET A 55 3.57 4.51 10.88
C MET A 55 2.27 5.31 11.07
N ASP A 56 2.14 5.94 12.24
CA ASP A 56 1.07 6.89 12.51
C ASP A 56 1.39 8.21 11.79
N ILE A 57 0.51 8.63 10.90
CA ILE A 57 0.64 9.85 10.11
C ILE A 57 -0.73 10.34 9.68
N GLY A 58 -0.96 11.65 9.74
CA GLY A 58 -2.23 12.25 9.32
C GLY A 58 -2.49 11.99 7.84
N VAL A 59 -3.49 11.16 7.54
CA VAL A 59 -4.00 10.91 6.19
C VAL A 59 -5.33 11.64 6.09
N SER A 60 -5.34 12.82 5.48
CA SER A 60 -6.57 13.62 5.38
C SER A 60 -7.43 13.14 4.22
N GLY A 61 -8.67 12.76 4.49
CA GLY A 61 -9.65 12.43 3.45
C GLY A 61 -10.05 13.61 2.57
N GLU A 62 -9.74 14.84 2.99
CA GLU A 62 -10.05 16.07 2.23
C GLU A 62 -8.89 16.51 1.32
N ALA A 63 -7.73 15.85 1.42
CA ALA A 63 -6.53 16.21 0.67
C ALA A 63 -6.11 15.12 -0.33
N ARG A 64 -5.47 15.55 -1.41
CA ARG A 64 -4.77 14.62 -2.31
C ARG A 64 -3.44 14.22 -1.68
N HIS A 65 -3.23 12.92 -1.58
CA HIS A 65 -2.00 12.32 -1.08
C HIS A 65 -1.31 11.49 -2.15
N THR A 66 -0.02 11.20 -1.97
CA THR A 66 0.74 10.25 -2.78
C THR A 66 1.19 9.09 -1.92
N LEU A 67 0.78 7.88 -2.31
CA LEU A 67 1.24 6.63 -1.69
C LEU A 67 2.27 5.97 -2.60
N GLY A 68 3.34 5.44 -2.01
CA GLY A 68 4.41 4.77 -2.75
C GLY A 68 4.95 3.54 -2.05
N ILE A 69 5.43 2.60 -2.86
CA ILE A 69 6.17 1.43 -2.40
C ILE A 69 7.27 1.06 -3.41
N ALA A 70 8.48 0.86 -2.90
CA ALA A 70 9.58 0.21 -3.60
C ALA A 70 9.78 -1.19 -3.02
N ALA A 71 9.70 -2.22 -3.86
CA ALA A 71 9.88 -3.61 -3.45
C ALA A 71 11.07 -4.21 -4.21
N SER A 72 12.20 -4.36 -3.54
CA SER A 72 13.43 -4.93 -4.09
C SER A 72 13.83 -6.16 -3.28
N GLU A 73 14.02 -7.31 -3.92
CA GLU A 73 14.40 -8.58 -3.27
C GLU A 73 13.51 -8.98 -2.09
N ASP A 74 13.89 -8.73 -0.84
CA ASP A 74 13.06 -8.94 0.34
C ASP A 74 12.75 -7.64 1.09
N ARG A 75 13.23 -6.51 0.58
CA ARG A 75 13.09 -5.18 1.17
C ARG A 75 11.92 -4.41 0.56
N PHE A 76 11.07 -3.88 1.43
CA PHE A 76 9.93 -3.02 1.10
C PHE A 76 10.15 -1.66 1.74
N THR A 77 10.23 -0.61 0.92
CA THR A 77 10.34 0.77 1.39
C THR A 77 9.02 1.48 1.08
N VAL A 78 8.36 2.00 2.11
CA VAL A 78 7.05 2.65 2.01
C VAL A 78 7.22 4.16 2.05
N PHE A 79 6.51 4.85 1.17
CA PHE A 79 6.55 6.30 1.02
C PHE A 79 5.17 6.90 1.14
N PHE A 80 5.09 8.09 1.73
CA PHE A 80 3.88 8.90 1.79
C PHE A 80 4.23 10.38 1.58
N ASP A 81 3.53 11.03 0.65
CA ASP A 81 3.77 12.44 0.26
C ASP A 81 5.24 12.77 0.00
N GLY A 82 5.94 11.85 -0.68
CA GLY A 82 7.34 12.00 -1.07
C GLY A 82 8.35 11.71 0.04
N LYS A 83 7.91 11.37 1.26
CA LYS A 83 8.78 11.00 2.38
C LYS A 83 8.84 9.48 2.53
N GLU A 84 10.03 8.94 2.80
CA GLU A 84 10.17 7.57 3.29
C GLU A 84 9.59 7.48 4.71
N LEU A 85 8.65 6.58 4.91
CA LEU A 85 8.05 6.35 6.23
C LEU A 85 8.79 5.27 7.01
N PHE A 86 8.99 4.11 6.39
CA PHE A 86 9.67 2.98 6.99
C PHE A 86 10.11 1.95 5.94
N VAL A 87 10.98 1.07 6.39
CA VAL A 87 11.46 -0.10 5.65
C VAL A 87 11.05 -1.36 6.42
N ALA A 88 10.52 -2.35 5.70
CA ALA A 88 10.29 -3.69 6.23
C ALA A 88 10.98 -4.74 5.34
N THR A 89 11.31 -5.89 5.92
CA THR A 89 11.90 -7.02 5.19
C THR A 89 11.05 -8.26 5.34
N ASP A 90 10.72 -8.93 4.24
CA ASP A 90 9.98 -10.19 4.25
C ASP A 90 10.30 -11.06 3.02
N ARG A 91 10.48 -12.36 3.25
CA ARG A 91 10.87 -13.35 2.22
C ARG A 91 9.76 -14.34 1.88
N ARG A 92 8.52 -14.11 2.31
CA ARG A 92 7.44 -15.10 2.22
C ARG A 92 7.09 -15.47 0.79
N PHE A 93 7.19 -14.53 -0.15
CA PHE A 93 6.91 -14.75 -1.57
C PHE A 93 8.20 -14.63 -2.41
N PRO A 94 9.11 -15.63 -2.36
CA PRO A 94 10.31 -15.64 -3.18
C PRO A 94 9.94 -15.97 -4.64
N GLY A 95 10.49 -15.26 -5.62
CA GLY A 95 10.25 -15.55 -7.04
C GLY A 95 10.11 -14.31 -7.92
N PRO A 96 9.81 -14.49 -9.23
CA PRO A 96 9.74 -13.39 -10.20
C PRO A 96 8.72 -12.32 -9.78
N PRO A 97 8.87 -11.07 -10.27
CA PRO A 97 7.96 -10.00 -9.91
C PRO A 97 6.52 -10.40 -10.23
N GLY A 98 5.68 -10.49 -9.19
CA GLY A 98 4.24 -10.66 -9.34
C GLY A 98 3.59 -9.39 -9.90
N LYS A 99 2.26 -9.43 -10.08
CA LYS A 99 1.51 -8.27 -10.58
C LYS A 99 1.50 -7.14 -9.53
N VAL A 100 1.25 -5.93 -10.00
CA VAL A 100 0.99 -4.75 -9.16
C VAL A 100 -0.45 -4.27 -9.37
N GLY A 101 -1.03 -3.61 -8.38
CA GLY A 101 -2.43 -3.17 -8.45
C GLY A 101 -2.80 -2.10 -7.44
N LEU A 102 -4.03 -1.61 -7.56
CA LEU A 102 -4.66 -0.68 -6.62
C LEU A 102 -5.63 -1.45 -5.74
N TRP A 103 -5.84 -0.98 -4.51
CA TRP A 103 -6.74 -1.61 -3.56
C TRP A 103 -7.55 -0.58 -2.77
N THR A 104 -8.82 -0.92 -2.51
CA THR A 104 -9.77 -0.13 -1.73
C THR A 104 -10.40 -1.01 -0.66
N GLN A 105 -10.86 -0.42 0.45
CA GLN A 105 -11.50 -1.14 1.54
C GLN A 105 -12.93 -0.62 1.80
N ALA A 106 -13.80 -1.53 2.23
CA ALA A 106 -15.14 -1.25 2.71
C ALA A 106 -15.97 -0.36 1.75
N ASP A 107 -16.48 0.77 2.24
CA ASP A 107 -17.32 1.72 1.53
C ASP A 107 -16.54 2.93 0.96
N SER A 108 -15.21 2.81 0.87
CA SER A 108 -14.35 3.85 0.32
C SER A 108 -14.74 4.25 -1.10
N THR A 109 -14.97 5.54 -1.32
CA THR A 109 -14.94 6.14 -2.65
C THR A 109 -13.56 6.76 -2.86
N THR A 110 -12.64 5.99 -3.44
CA THR A 110 -11.25 6.42 -3.65
C THR A 110 -10.99 6.69 -5.13
N LEU A 111 -10.58 7.93 -5.42
CA LEU A 111 -10.08 8.32 -6.74
C LEU A 111 -8.58 8.07 -6.77
N PHE A 112 -8.11 7.25 -7.71
CA PHE A 112 -6.69 7.07 -7.99
C PHE A 112 -6.28 7.82 -9.26
N GLU A 113 -5.19 8.58 -9.16
CA GLU A 113 -4.62 9.34 -10.26
C GLU A 113 -3.14 8.96 -10.42
N SER A 114 -2.64 9.01 -11.67
CA SER A 114 -1.21 8.92 -11.98
C SER A 114 -0.49 7.70 -11.42
N LEU A 115 -1.01 6.50 -11.70
CA LEU A 115 -0.30 5.27 -11.35
C LEU A 115 1.02 5.17 -12.13
N GLN A 116 2.14 5.11 -11.40
CA GLN A 116 3.48 4.96 -11.95
C GLN A 116 4.11 3.64 -11.48
N VAL A 117 4.61 2.86 -12.44
CA VAL A 117 5.29 1.60 -12.19
C VAL A 117 6.62 1.62 -12.94
N SER A 118 7.71 1.43 -12.22
CA SER A 118 9.06 1.35 -12.76
C SER A 118 9.76 0.13 -12.16
N SER A 119 10.64 -0.48 -12.95
CA SER A 119 11.57 -1.50 -12.46
C SER A 119 12.67 -0.83 -11.64
N LEU A 120 13.11 -1.51 -10.58
CA LEU A 120 14.32 -1.15 -9.85
C LEU A 120 15.48 -1.90 -10.52
N HIS A 121 16.52 -1.17 -10.91
CA HIS A 121 17.73 -1.72 -11.54
C HIS A 121 18.78 -2.05 -10.48
#